data_AF-A0A521Y059-F1
#
_entry.id   AF-A0A521Y059-F1
#
_cell.length_a   1.000
_cell.length_b   1.000
_cell.length_c   1.000
_cell.angle_alpha   90.00
_cell.angle_beta   90.00
_cell.angle_gamma   90.00
#
_symmetry.space_group_name_H-M   'P 1'
#
loop_
_entity.id
_entity.type
_entity.pdbx_description
1 polymer ?
#
loop_
_entity_poly.entity_id
_entity_poly.type
_entity_poly.pdbx_seq_one_letter_code
_entity_poly.pdbx_strand_id
1 'polypeptide(L)'
;MNTKLPCFYYPTIATIIDDDSILLENLIANLSNRISYQEFNNPRKALQFLQNQQNVAPHSKEFLHTLTDSSEDIDIDQHGRYAVTINLNNIYNKLYDRNRFNIPSVIIVDHDMPGMKGIELCRELIDSPIKKIMLTGVTDHKLAIDAFNEGIIHQFILKDDPHVFESIDKAIFAMQNHYFADLSETVIKNITAGTFSYLEEKKFMDFFWQFIKDNSIIEFYLIDSIGSFLLLNAKGELVWLIVKSDREIQNDYQIAVGQDAPKDIIQILSKKQKLLFLFSEDDYKQPPEEWYSYLHQANEIKNIQGCYYSVIQGENAYKIGGICKNKVFSYSNYLNL
;
A
#
# COMPACT_ATOMS: atom_id res chain seq x y z
N MET A 1 13.75 -8.54 3.25
CA MET A 1 13.22 -8.14 1.93
C MET A 1 11.72 -8.37 1.99
N ASN A 2 10.90 -7.36 1.68
CA ASN A 2 9.44 -7.52 1.61
C ASN A 2 9.13 -8.54 0.51
N THR A 3 8.47 -9.64 0.87
CA THR A 3 8.20 -10.76 -0.05
C THR A 3 6.91 -10.61 -0.84
N LYS A 4 6.10 -9.60 -0.53
CA LYS A 4 4.83 -9.27 -1.19
C LYS A 4 4.78 -7.77 -1.45
N LEU A 5 4.19 -7.38 -2.58
CA LEU A 5 3.90 -6.00 -2.95
C LEU A 5 2.41 -5.71 -2.66
N PRO A 6 2.05 -4.86 -1.69
CA PRO A 6 0.65 -4.54 -1.46
C PRO A 6 0.07 -3.68 -2.59
N CYS A 7 -1.25 -3.74 -2.79
CA CYS A 7 -1.95 -2.88 -3.76
C CYS A 7 -1.97 -1.42 -3.30
N PHE A 8 -1.80 -1.15 -2.01
CA PHE A 8 -1.69 0.19 -1.49
C PHE A 8 -0.94 0.19 -0.16
N TYR A 9 -0.38 1.34 0.17
CA TYR A 9 0.30 1.60 1.43
C TYR A 9 0.22 3.08 1.75
N TYR A 10 0.07 3.40 3.01
CA TYR A 10 0.28 4.73 3.55
C TYR A 10 0.78 4.58 4.99
N PRO A 11 1.49 5.57 5.55
CA PRO A 11 1.89 5.53 6.94
C PRO A 11 0.67 5.40 7.85
N THR A 12 0.81 4.62 8.90
CA THR A 12 -0.24 4.38 9.89
C THR A 12 0.31 4.62 11.28
N ILE A 13 -0.57 4.63 12.29
CA ILE A 13 -0.15 4.87 13.67
C ILE A 13 0.33 3.56 14.33
N ALA A 14 1.47 3.64 15.02
CA ALA A 14 1.94 2.58 15.92
C ALA A 14 1.35 2.79 17.32
N THR A 15 0.80 1.74 17.93
CA THR A 15 0.28 1.80 19.31
C THR A 15 1.28 1.20 20.27
N ILE A 16 1.80 2.01 21.20
CA ILE A 16 2.82 1.60 22.16
C ILE A 16 2.15 1.39 23.52
N ILE A 17 2.34 0.22 24.10
CA ILE A 17 1.64 -0.20 25.32
C ILE A 17 2.68 -0.73 26.31
N ASP A 18 2.92 0.04 27.36
CA ASP A 18 3.86 -0.29 28.44
C ASP A 18 3.38 0.46 29.69
N ASP A 19 3.30 -0.20 30.85
CA ASP A 19 2.83 0.43 32.08
C ASP A 19 3.87 1.32 32.75
N ASP A 20 5.15 1.20 32.36
CA ASP A 20 6.22 2.07 32.80
C ASP A 20 6.25 3.35 31.95
N SER A 21 5.73 4.44 32.53
CA SER A 21 5.71 5.76 31.89
C SER A 21 7.11 6.29 31.54
N ILE A 22 8.13 5.96 32.33
CA ILE A 22 9.50 6.46 32.08
C ILE A 22 10.09 5.74 30.88
N LEU A 23 9.86 4.44 30.77
CA LEU A 23 10.29 3.65 29.62
C LEU A 23 9.57 4.09 28.33
N LEU A 24 8.26 4.38 28.41
CA LEU A 24 7.50 4.96 27.30
C LEU A 24 8.11 6.28 26.83
N GLU A 25 8.34 7.23 27.74
CA GLU A 25 8.93 8.53 27.41
C GLU A 25 10.29 8.38 26.72
N ASN A 26 11.15 7.50 27.24
CA ASN A 26 12.47 7.25 26.66
C ASN A 26 12.37 6.59 25.28
N LEU A 27 11.50 5.60 25.11
CA LEU A 27 11.28 4.94 23.84
C LEU A 27 10.79 5.94 22.79
N ILE A 28 9.81 6.75 23.14
CA ILE A 28 9.23 7.76 22.26
C ILE A 28 10.25 8.84 21.87
N ALA A 29 11.07 9.30 22.82
CA ALA A 29 12.11 10.29 22.54
C ALA A 29 13.17 9.80 21.53
N ASN A 30 13.34 8.48 21.39
CA ASN A 30 14.31 7.86 20.49
C ASN A 30 13.68 7.28 19.21
N LEU A 31 12.35 7.29 19.07
CA LEU A 31 11.67 6.84 17.85
C LEU A 31 11.96 7.79 16.68
N SER A 32 11.99 7.23 15.46
CA SER A 32 12.08 8.04 14.26
C SER A 32 10.95 9.09 14.20
N ASN A 33 11.30 10.33 13.86
CA ASN A 33 10.34 11.42 13.63
C ASN A 33 9.37 11.18 12.45
N ARG A 34 9.55 10.07 11.71
CA ARG A 34 8.67 9.64 10.62
C ARG A 34 7.53 8.74 11.09
N ILE A 35 7.57 8.26 12.34
CA ILE A 35 6.59 7.33 12.89
C ILE A 35 5.56 8.13 13.68
N SER A 36 4.30 8.03 13.27
CA SER A 36 3.19 8.42 14.11
C SER A 36 2.94 7.35 15.16
N TYR A 37 2.70 7.77 16.39
CA TYR A 37 2.45 6.86 17.49
C TYR A 37 1.35 7.39 18.42
N GLN A 38 0.77 6.46 19.17
CA GLN A 38 -0.04 6.73 20.34
C GLN A 38 0.39 5.79 21.46
N GLU A 39 0.28 6.25 22.70
CA GLU A 39 0.75 5.53 23.88
C GLU A 39 -0.39 5.16 24.82
N PHE A 40 -0.22 4.03 25.51
CA PHE A 40 -1.12 3.61 26.58
C PHE A 40 -0.31 3.03 27.73
N ASN A 41 -0.49 3.61 28.92
CA ASN A 41 0.05 3.06 30.17
C ASN A 41 -0.89 2.05 30.86
N ASN A 42 -1.99 1.68 30.19
CA ASN A 42 -2.97 0.75 30.72
C ASN A 42 -3.40 -0.24 29.63
N PRO A 43 -3.07 -1.53 29.78
CA PRO A 43 -3.33 -2.53 28.73
C PRO A 43 -4.82 -2.68 28.41
N ARG A 44 -5.71 -2.55 29.41
CA ARG A 44 -7.16 -2.69 29.18
C ARG A 44 -7.74 -1.51 28.39
N LYS A 45 -7.27 -0.28 28.66
CA LYS A 45 -7.65 0.90 27.87
C LYS A 45 -7.17 0.77 26.43
N ALA A 46 -5.93 0.30 26.23
CA ALA A 46 -5.38 0.05 24.91
C ALA A 46 -6.21 -0.99 24.14
N LEU A 47 -6.52 -2.12 24.78
CA LEU A 47 -7.32 -3.19 24.17
C LEU A 47 -8.71 -2.68 23.75
N GLN A 48 -9.42 -1.96 24.64
CA GLN A 48 -10.73 -1.39 24.35
C GLN A 48 -10.66 -0.41 23.16
N PHE A 49 -9.63 0.45 23.12
CA PHE A 49 -9.41 1.34 22.00
C PHE A 49 -9.21 0.57 20.68
N LEU A 50 -8.31 -0.42 20.68
CA LEU A 50 -7.96 -1.19 19.47
C LEU A 50 -9.15 -2.01 18.94
N GLN A 51 -9.96 -2.59 19.83
CA GLN A 51 -11.18 -3.30 19.46
C GLN A 51 -12.21 -2.36 18.83
N ASN A 52 -12.37 -1.14 19.36
CA ASN A 52 -13.27 -0.15 18.76
C ASN A 52 -12.83 0.30 17.36
N GLN A 53 -11.51 0.34 17.10
CA GLN A 53 -10.96 0.73 15.80
C GLN A 53 -11.09 -0.36 14.72
N GLN A 54 -11.34 -1.62 15.09
CA GLN A 54 -11.50 -2.70 14.10
C GLN A 54 -12.66 -2.46 13.14
N ASN A 55 -13.71 -1.75 13.56
CA ASN A 55 -14.86 -1.42 12.72
C ASN A 55 -14.59 -0.29 11.71
N VAL A 56 -13.49 0.44 11.86
CA VAL A 56 -13.12 1.60 11.03
C VAL A 56 -11.93 1.26 10.11
N ALA A 57 -11.20 0.19 10.42
CA ALA A 57 -10.06 -0.25 9.63
C ALA A 57 -10.50 -0.73 8.22
N PRO A 58 -9.70 -0.47 7.18
CA PRO A 58 -10.02 -0.91 5.83
C PRO A 58 -10.10 -2.44 5.78
N HIS A 59 -11.20 -2.95 5.25
CA HIS A 59 -11.37 -4.39 5.02
C HIS A 59 -11.15 -4.74 3.54
N SER A 60 -10.57 -5.92 3.28
CA SER A 60 -10.35 -6.40 1.90
C SER A 60 -11.62 -6.40 1.04
N LYS A 61 -12.79 -6.60 1.68
CA LYS A 61 -14.11 -6.52 1.05
C LYS A 61 -14.44 -5.15 0.45
N GLU A 62 -13.86 -4.05 0.96
CA GLU A 62 -14.09 -2.71 0.41
C GLU A 62 -13.55 -2.55 -1.02
N PHE A 63 -12.59 -3.40 -1.41
CA PHE A 63 -11.94 -3.36 -2.72
C PHE A 63 -12.49 -4.41 -3.69
N LEU A 64 -13.38 -5.29 -3.22
CA LEU A 64 -13.98 -6.37 -4.01
C LEU A 64 -15.44 -6.03 -4.28
N HIS A 65 -15.81 -5.86 -5.55
CA HIS A 65 -17.21 -5.77 -5.94
C HIS A 65 -17.71 -7.16 -6.32
N THR A 66 -18.78 -7.63 -5.67
CA THR A 66 -19.52 -8.78 -6.17
C THR A 66 -20.54 -8.24 -7.17
N LEU A 67 -20.53 -8.70 -8.42
CA LEU A 67 -21.43 -8.25 -9.50
C LEU A 67 -22.94 -8.47 -9.23
N THR A 68 -23.35 -8.79 -8.00
CA THR A 68 -24.75 -8.93 -7.61
C THR A 68 -25.45 -7.63 -7.26
N ASP A 69 -24.70 -6.54 -7.00
CA ASP A 69 -25.27 -5.28 -6.47
C ASP A 69 -25.67 -4.28 -7.56
N SER A 70 -25.37 -4.57 -8.83
CA SER A 70 -25.82 -3.80 -9.99
C SER A 70 -26.64 -4.69 -10.90
N SER A 71 -27.96 -4.56 -10.80
CA SER A 71 -28.91 -5.05 -11.80
C SER A 71 -28.58 -4.45 -13.17
N GLU A 72 -28.06 -5.26 -14.10
CA GLU A 72 -28.76 -5.64 -15.35
C GLU A 72 -27.94 -6.48 -16.33
N ASP A 73 -26.62 -6.64 -16.19
CA ASP A 73 -25.84 -7.53 -17.06
C ASP A 73 -24.88 -8.42 -16.27
N ILE A 74 -25.27 -9.68 -16.08
CA ILE A 74 -24.44 -10.69 -15.44
C ILE A 74 -23.54 -11.33 -16.52
N ASP A 75 -22.26 -10.95 -16.57
CA ASP A 75 -21.25 -11.75 -17.26
C ASP A 75 -20.96 -13.00 -16.42
N ILE A 76 -21.84 -14.00 -16.56
CA ILE A 76 -21.60 -15.35 -16.06
C ILE A 76 -20.56 -15.98 -16.98
N ASP A 77 -19.42 -16.39 -16.45
CA ASP A 77 -18.48 -17.18 -17.24
C ASP A 77 -19.15 -18.49 -17.70
N GLN A 78 -18.58 -19.17 -18.70
CA GLN A 78 -19.17 -20.39 -19.28
C GLN A 78 -19.32 -21.55 -18.26
N HIS A 79 -18.90 -21.36 -17.00
CA HIS A 79 -18.91 -22.31 -15.91
C HIS A 79 -19.78 -21.89 -14.72
N GLY A 80 -20.59 -20.83 -14.83
CA GLY A 80 -21.53 -20.45 -13.77
C GLY A 80 -20.88 -19.77 -12.56
N ARG A 81 -19.67 -19.21 -12.69
CA ARG A 81 -18.99 -18.50 -11.60
C ARG A 81 -19.31 -17.01 -11.67
N TYR A 82 -19.62 -16.43 -10.51
CA TYR A 82 -19.72 -14.98 -10.35
C TYR A 82 -18.34 -14.36 -10.58
N ALA A 83 -18.20 -13.49 -11.60
CA ALA A 83 -17.00 -12.69 -11.75
C ALA A 83 -16.94 -11.66 -10.62
N VAL A 84 -15.85 -11.68 -9.83
CA VAL A 84 -15.55 -10.63 -8.85
C VAL A 84 -14.72 -9.58 -9.59
N THR A 85 -15.25 -8.36 -9.71
CA THR A 85 -14.53 -7.25 -10.32
C THR A 85 -13.87 -6.41 -9.24
N ILE A 86 -12.65 -5.94 -9.52
CA ILE A 86 -11.85 -5.16 -8.57
C ILE A 86 -12.08 -3.69 -8.85
N ASN A 87 -12.53 -2.96 -7.84
CA ASN A 87 -12.70 -1.53 -7.96
C ASN A 87 -11.41 -0.82 -7.55
N LEU A 88 -10.51 -0.62 -8.52
CA LEU A 88 -9.26 0.10 -8.30
C LEU A 88 -9.48 1.57 -7.89
N ASN A 89 -10.63 2.16 -8.25
CA ASN A 89 -10.98 3.51 -7.79
C ASN A 89 -11.10 3.57 -6.26
N ASN A 90 -11.65 2.54 -5.62
CA ASN A 90 -11.73 2.48 -4.16
C ASN A 90 -10.35 2.45 -3.49
N ILE A 91 -9.32 1.92 -4.18
CA ILE A 91 -7.96 1.86 -3.66
C ILE A 91 -7.37 3.27 -3.58
N TYR A 92 -7.26 3.98 -4.71
CA TYR A 92 -6.64 5.31 -4.71
C TYR A 92 -7.57 6.38 -4.11
N ASN A 93 -8.89 6.17 -4.00
CA ASN A 93 -9.78 7.09 -3.28
C ASN A 93 -9.44 7.23 -1.79
N LYS A 94 -8.74 6.25 -1.19
CA LYS A 94 -8.22 6.37 0.18
C LYS A 94 -7.29 7.56 0.34
N LEU A 95 -6.64 8.03 -0.74
CA LEU A 95 -5.84 9.24 -0.76
C LEU A 95 -6.58 10.48 -0.20
N TYR A 96 -7.89 10.55 -0.40
CA TYR A 96 -8.72 11.67 0.04
C TYR A 96 -9.21 11.54 1.48
N ASP A 97 -8.98 10.39 2.13
CA ASP A 97 -9.30 10.23 3.55
C ASP A 97 -8.21 10.88 4.41
N ARG A 98 -8.59 11.95 5.10
CA ARG A 98 -7.70 12.68 6.01
C ARG A 98 -7.34 11.88 7.26
N ASN A 99 -8.14 10.86 7.60
CA ASN A 99 -7.95 10.00 8.77
C ASN A 99 -7.17 8.73 8.46
N ARG A 100 -6.75 8.49 7.20
CA ARG A 100 -6.03 7.26 6.82
C ARG A 100 -4.75 7.01 7.64
N PHE A 101 -4.08 8.08 8.06
CA PHE A 101 -2.88 8.00 8.90
C PHE A 101 -3.15 7.63 10.36
N ASN A 102 -4.41 7.76 10.83
CA ASN A 102 -4.82 7.43 12.20
C ASN A 102 -5.18 5.94 12.40
N ILE A 103 -5.09 5.13 11.34
CA ILE A 103 -5.43 3.70 11.41
C ILE A 103 -4.35 2.97 12.22
N PRO A 104 -4.67 2.31 13.34
CA PRO A 104 -3.71 1.50 14.06
C PRO A 104 -3.44 0.21 13.30
N SER A 105 -2.20 0.01 12.83
CA SER A 105 -1.83 -1.19 12.07
C SER A 105 -0.80 -2.06 12.79
N VAL A 106 -0.07 -1.48 13.75
CA VAL A 106 0.96 -2.17 14.52
C VAL A 106 0.81 -1.80 15.99
N ILE A 107 0.96 -2.78 16.87
CA ILE A 107 1.12 -2.58 18.31
C ILE A 107 2.51 -3.02 18.74
N ILE A 108 3.06 -2.32 19.72
CA ILE A 108 4.26 -2.66 20.45
C ILE A 108 3.83 -2.80 21.89
N VAL A 109 4.04 -3.97 22.48
CA VAL A 109 3.50 -4.29 23.81
C VAL A 109 4.58 -4.87 24.69
N ASP A 110 4.70 -4.33 25.90
CA ASP A 110 5.51 -4.95 26.94
C ASP A 110 4.91 -6.28 27.39
N HIS A 111 5.76 -7.26 27.69
CA HIS A 111 5.27 -8.53 28.22
C HIS A 111 4.68 -8.38 29.63
N ASP A 112 5.34 -7.64 30.51
CA ASP A 112 5.20 -7.71 31.97
C ASP A 112 4.34 -6.61 32.60
N MET A 113 3.17 -6.35 32.01
CA MET A 113 2.26 -5.33 32.54
C MET A 113 1.36 -5.84 33.69
N PRO A 114 1.10 -5.03 34.73
CA PRO A 114 0.15 -5.33 35.80
C PRO A 114 -1.29 -5.50 35.29
N GLY A 115 -1.96 -6.55 35.78
CA GLY A 115 -3.39 -6.78 35.57
C GLY A 115 -3.79 -7.40 34.23
N MET A 116 -2.92 -7.34 33.21
CA MET A 116 -3.04 -8.08 31.94
C MET A 116 -1.65 -8.15 31.29
N LYS A 117 -1.16 -9.36 31.03
CA LYS A 117 0.13 -9.56 30.37
C LYS A 117 0.05 -9.17 28.88
N GLY A 118 1.16 -8.75 28.29
CA GLY A 118 1.20 -8.38 26.87
C GLY A 118 0.78 -9.51 25.93
N ILE A 119 1.12 -10.76 26.27
CA ILE A 119 0.69 -11.92 25.49
C ILE A 119 -0.82 -12.15 25.56
N GLU A 120 -1.46 -11.88 26.70
CA GLU A 120 -2.91 -11.99 26.86
C GLU A 120 -3.61 -10.94 26.00
N LEU A 121 -3.12 -9.70 26.01
CA LEU A 121 -3.60 -8.63 25.12
C LEU A 121 -3.47 -9.02 23.65
N CYS A 122 -2.34 -9.60 23.23
CA CYS A 122 -2.15 -10.06 21.84
C CYS A 122 -3.13 -11.17 21.45
N ARG A 123 -3.45 -12.10 22.37
CA ARG A 123 -4.45 -13.16 22.14
C ARG A 123 -5.85 -12.60 21.94
N GLU A 124 -6.25 -11.59 22.72
CA GLU A 124 -7.53 -10.88 22.53
C GLU A 124 -7.65 -10.16 21.18
N LEU A 125 -6.52 -9.96 20.50
CA LEU A 125 -6.43 -9.35 19.17
C LEU A 125 -6.04 -10.35 18.08
N ILE A 126 -6.16 -11.66 18.32
CA ILE A 126 -5.69 -12.68 17.36
C ILE A 126 -6.37 -12.55 15.99
N ASP A 127 -7.68 -12.31 15.96
CA ASP A 127 -8.47 -12.13 14.74
C ASP A 127 -8.33 -10.72 14.13
N SER A 128 -7.60 -9.82 14.79
CA SER A 128 -7.32 -8.48 14.27
C SER A 128 -6.20 -8.51 13.23
N PRO A 129 -6.32 -7.77 12.11
CA PRO A 129 -5.25 -7.63 11.13
C PRO A 129 -4.01 -6.90 11.69
N ILE A 130 -4.16 -6.20 12.81
CA ILE A 130 -3.09 -5.46 13.50
C ILE A 130 -1.91 -6.39 13.75
N LYS A 131 -0.70 -5.92 13.46
CA LYS A 131 0.54 -6.65 13.70
C LYS A 131 1.04 -6.40 15.10
N LYS A 132 1.58 -7.43 15.73
CA LYS A 132 1.93 -7.43 17.15
C LYS A 132 3.43 -7.63 17.31
N ILE A 133 4.09 -6.62 17.87
CA ILE A 133 5.50 -6.65 18.26
C ILE A 133 5.55 -6.74 19.77
N MET A 134 6.21 -7.75 20.32
CA MET A 134 6.40 -7.88 21.77
C MET A 134 7.76 -7.34 22.18
N LEU A 135 7.81 -6.45 23.16
CA LEU A 135 9.04 -6.10 23.87
C LEU A 135 9.18 -7.03 25.08
N THR A 136 10.34 -7.67 25.20
CA THR A 136 10.57 -8.68 26.24
C THR A 136 11.96 -8.53 26.84
N GLY A 137 12.09 -8.86 28.13
CA GLY A 137 13.37 -9.10 28.77
C GLY A 137 13.96 -10.47 28.38
N VAL A 138 15.19 -10.74 28.81
CA VAL A 138 15.88 -12.01 28.57
C VAL A 138 15.16 -13.20 29.23
N THR A 139 14.51 -12.96 30.37
CA THR A 139 13.80 -13.98 31.16
C THR A 139 12.61 -14.60 30.44
N ASP A 140 11.94 -13.83 29.58
CA ASP A 140 10.67 -14.20 28.96
C ASP A 140 10.83 -14.59 27.48
N HIS A 141 12.08 -14.74 27.04
CA HIS A 141 12.43 -15.06 25.65
C HIS A 141 11.79 -16.35 25.14
N LYS A 142 11.68 -17.39 25.98
CA LYS A 142 11.05 -18.64 25.58
C LYS A 142 9.55 -18.46 25.30
N LEU A 143 8.87 -17.69 26.13
CA LEU A 143 7.45 -17.39 25.96
C LEU A 143 7.22 -16.57 24.69
N ALA A 144 8.10 -15.62 24.38
CA ALA A 144 8.03 -14.86 23.14
C ALA A 144 8.23 -15.75 21.89
N ILE A 145 9.16 -16.72 21.94
CA ILE A 145 9.33 -17.71 20.86
C ILE A 145 8.06 -18.53 20.67
N ASP A 146 7.48 -19.05 21.76
CA ASP A 146 6.28 -19.88 21.69
C ASP A 146 5.11 -19.06 21.11
N ALA A 147 4.93 -17.81 21.59
CA ALA A 147 3.91 -16.89 21.07
C ALA A 147 4.08 -16.55 19.59
N PHE A 148 5.33 -16.43 19.12
CA PHE A 148 5.64 -16.19 17.71
C PHE A 148 5.30 -17.42 16.86
N ASN A 149 5.69 -18.61 17.30
CA ASN A 149 5.40 -19.86 16.61
C ASN A 149 3.90 -20.17 16.56
N GLU A 150 3.15 -19.78 17.59
CA GLU A 150 1.68 -19.88 17.65
C GLU A 150 0.97 -18.80 16.83
N GLY A 151 1.69 -17.82 16.26
CA GLY A 151 1.12 -16.71 15.49
C GLY A 151 0.38 -15.67 16.34
N ILE A 152 0.52 -15.70 17.67
CA ILE A 152 -0.05 -14.69 18.58
C ILE A 152 0.66 -13.35 18.38
N ILE A 153 1.97 -13.39 18.18
CA ILE A 153 2.78 -12.24 17.83
C ILE A 153 3.47 -12.45 16.48
N HIS A 154 3.82 -11.32 15.85
CA HIS A 154 4.45 -11.31 14.54
C HIS A 154 5.95 -11.04 14.61
N GLN A 155 6.41 -10.47 15.72
CA GLN A 155 7.82 -10.21 16.00
C GLN A 155 8.01 -10.00 17.51
N PHE A 156 9.21 -10.26 18.01
CA PHE A 156 9.63 -9.85 19.35
C PHE A 156 10.99 -9.15 19.29
N ILE A 157 11.24 -8.26 20.25
CA ILE A 157 12.48 -7.49 20.39
C ILE A 157 12.92 -7.55 21.85
N LEU A 158 14.21 -7.76 22.07
CA LEU A 158 14.80 -7.77 23.41
C LEU A 158 15.03 -6.34 23.90
N LYS A 159 14.58 -6.02 25.12
CA LYS A 159 14.74 -4.69 25.74
C LYS A 159 16.22 -4.31 25.95
N ASP A 160 17.07 -5.30 26.18
CA ASP A 160 18.51 -5.10 26.45
C ASP A 160 19.39 -5.03 25.18
N ASP A 161 18.79 -5.07 23.98
CA ASP A 161 19.52 -4.90 22.73
C ASP A 161 20.12 -3.47 22.66
N PRO A 162 21.44 -3.30 22.48
CA PRO A 162 22.06 -1.98 22.31
C PRO A 162 21.47 -1.16 21.15
N HIS A 163 20.83 -1.81 20.18
CA HIS A 163 20.18 -1.21 19.02
C HIS A 163 18.65 -1.29 19.09
N VAL A 164 18.06 -1.46 20.27
CA VAL A 164 16.61 -1.68 20.47
C VAL A 164 15.74 -0.66 19.74
N PHE A 165 16.08 0.64 19.76
CA PHE A 165 15.28 1.68 19.10
C PHE A 165 15.32 1.56 17.57
N GLU A 166 16.48 1.28 16.99
CA GLU A 166 16.61 1.02 15.55
C GLU A 166 15.86 -0.26 15.15
N SER A 167 15.92 -1.29 16.00
CA SER A 167 15.18 -2.54 15.82
C SER A 167 13.67 -2.30 15.87
N ILE A 168 13.18 -1.45 16.76
CA ILE A 168 11.77 -1.05 16.86
C ILE A 168 11.34 -0.30 15.59
N ASP A 169 12.08 0.71 15.15
CA ASP A 169 11.76 1.48 13.93
C ASP A 169 11.63 0.56 12.71
N LYS A 170 12.61 -0.35 12.53
CA LYS A 170 12.60 -1.34 11.44
C LYS A 170 11.41 -2.30 11.56
N ALA A 171 11.11 -2.76 12.76
CA ALA A 171 10.00 -3.66 13.02
C ALA A 171 8.66 -3.00 12.73
N ILE A 172 8.45 -1.75 13.15
CA ILE A 172 7.25 -0.97 12.83
C ILE A 172 7.06 -0.89 11.33
N PHE A 173 8.08 -0.44 10.59
CA PHE A 173 7.99 -0.31 9.14
C PHE A 173 7.70 -1.67 8.46
N ALA A 174 8.40 -2.73 8.85
CA ALA A 174 8.18 -4.07 8.31
C ALA A 174 6.75 -4.57 8.60
N MET A 175 6.26 -4.38 9.83
CA MET A 175 4.94 -4.81 10.24
C MET A 175 3.82 -3.98 9.60
N GLN A 176 4.01 -2.67 9.38
CA GLN A 176 3.08 -1.88 8.58
C GLN A 176 2.99 -2.42 7.14
N ASN A 177 4.11 -2.74 6.51
CA ASN A 177 4.08 -3.37 5.19
C ASN A 177 3.36 -4.73 5.21
N HIS A 178 3.58 -5.56 6.23
CA HIS A 178 2.88 -6.84 6.38
C HIS A 178 1.36 -6.64 6.56
N TYR A 179 0.94 -5.63 7.32
CA TYR A 179 -0.46 -5.27 7.48
C TYR A 179 -1.13 -5.01 6.11
N PHE A 180 -0.54 -4.15 5.29
CA PHE A 180 -1.08 -3.86 3.96
C PHE A 180 -0.96 -5.02 2.98
N ALA A 181 0.09 -5.85 3.10
CA ALA A 181 0.24 -7.05 2.27
C ALA A 181 -0.91 -8.05 2.51
N ASP A 182 -1.31 -8.23 3.77
CA ASP A 182 -2.42 -9.12 4.11
C ASP A 182 -3.76 -8.56 3.64
N LEU A 183 -3.99 -7.24 3.79
CA LEU A 183 -5.18 -6.58 3.24
C LEU A 183 -5.26 -6.69 1.72
N SER A 184 -4.11 -6.67 1.05
CA SER A 184 -4.02 -6.73 -0.41
C SER A 184 -4.10 -8.15 -0.97
N GLU A 185 -3.90 -9.19 -0.15
CA GLU A 185 -3.70 -10.55 -0.65
C GLU A 185 -4.88 -11.05 -1.51
N THR A 186 -6.12 -10.86 -1.04
CA THR A 186 -7.30 -11.28 -1.81
C THR A 186 -7.46 -10.44 -3.07
N VAL A 187 -7.15 -9.14 -3.02
CA VAL A 187 -7.25 -8.25 -4.17
C VAL A 187 -6.25 -8.70 -5.25
N ILE A 188 -4.98 -8.86 -4.89
CA ILE A 188 -3.91 -9.27 -5.81
C ILE A 188 -4.25 -10.60 -6.47
N LYS A 189 -4.67 -11.61 -5.69
CA LYS A 189 -5.05 -12.93 -6.24
C LYS A 189 -6.15 -12.84 -7.29
N ASN A 190 -7.12 -11.94 -7.12
CA ASN A 190 -8.17 -11.73 -8.12
C ASN A 190 -7.65 -10.97 -9.35
N ILE A 191 -6.75 -9.98 -9.19
CA ILE A 191 -6.09 -9.29 -10.32
C ILE A 191 -5.33 -10.31 -11.18
N THR A 192 -4.48 -11.11 -10.55
CA THR A 192 -3.56 -12.02 -11.22
C THR A 192 -4.24 -13.27 -11.79
N ALA A 193 -5.39 -13.66 -11.24
CA ALA A 193 -6.19 -14.75 -11.79
C ALA A 193 -6.87 -14.40 -13.13
N GLY A 194 -7.30 -13.14 -13.30
CA GLY A 194 -8.05 -12.71 -14.48
C GLY A 194 -7.22 -12.03 -15.56
N THR A 195 -6.03 -11.52 -15.23
CA THR A 195 -5.22 -10.70 -16.13
C THR A 195 -3.72 -10.93 -15.95
N PHE A 196 -2.94 -10.64 -16.99
CA PHE A 196 -1.49 -10.59 -16.87
C PHE A 196 -1.08 -9.41 -15.98
N SER A 197 -0.19 -9.63 -15.02
CA SER A 197 0.23 -8.62 -14.04
C SER A 197 1.68 -8.83 -13.61
N TYR A 198 2.38 -7.74 -13.28
CA TYR A 198 3.74 -7.79 -12.72
C TYR A 198 3.76 -7.80 -11.19
N LEU A 199 2.60 -7.73 -10.51
CA LEU A 199 2.54 -7.60 -9.04
C LEU A 199 3.18 -8.77 -8.27
N GLU A 200 3.18 -9.97 -8.86
CA GLU A 200 3.82 -11.16 -8.28
C GLU A 200 5.21 -11.45 -8.86
N GLU A 201 5.67 -10.66 -9.84
CA GLU A 201 6.98 -10.82 -10.46
C GLU A 201 8.07 -10.27 -9.53
N LYS A 202 8.96 -11.14 -9.05
CA LYS A 202 10.00 -10.79 -8.08
C LYS A 202 10.89 -9.64 -8.56
N LYS A 203 11.32 -9.67 -9.82
CA LYS A 203 12.19 -8.61 -10.36
C LYS A 203 11.49 -7.26 -10.41
N PHE A 204 10.18 -7.27 -10.64
CA PHE A 204 9.37 -6.06 -10.61
C PHE A 204 9.25 -5.53 -9.19
N MET A 205 8.99 -6.40 -8.21
CA MET A 205 8.97 -6.03 -6.79
C MET A 205 10.32 -5.43 -6.34
N ASP A 206 11.44 -6.03 -6.72
CA ASP A 206 12.78 -5.52 -6.42
C ASP A 206 13.00 -4.12 -7.01
N PHE A 207 12.60 -3.92 -8.28
CA PHE A 207 12.61 -2.61 -8.94
C PHE A 207 11.72 -1.60 -8.21
N PHE A 208 10.49 -1.98 -7.87
CA PHE A 208 9.51 -1.13 -7.22
C PHE A 208 10.01 -0.65 -5.85
N TRP A 209 10.44 -1.57 -4.98
CA TRP A 209 10.93 -1.19 -3.65
C TRP A 209 12.20 -0.34 -3.71
N GLN A 210 13.07 -0.58 -4.69
CA GLN A 210 14.22 0.28 -4.94
C GLN A 210 13.77 1.68 -5.38
N PHE A 211 12.78 1.77 -6.29
CA PHE A 211 12.20 3.03 -6.73
C PHE A 211 11.59 3.83 -5.57
N ILE A 212 10.81 3.18 -4.71
CA ILE A 212 10.20 3.78 -3.51
C ILE A 212 11.27 4.41 -2.62
N LYS A 213 12.35 3.66 -2.37
CA LYS A 213 13.49 4.12 -1.55
C LYS A 213 14.19 5.32 -2.17
N ASP A 214 14.56 5.23 -3.44
CA ASP A 214 15.35 6.26 -4.12
C ASP A 214 14.59 7.59 -4.28
N ASN A 215 13.26 7.51 -4.40
CA ASN A 215 12.39 8.68 -4.57
C ASN A 215 11.74 9.16 -3.25
N SER A 216 12.12 8.56 -2.10
CA SER A 216 11.56 8.90 -0.78
C SER A 216 10.02 8.85 -0.75
N ILE A 217 9.46 7.86 -1.43
CA ILE A 217 8.02 7.61 -1.44
C ILE A 217 7.62 6.96 -0.12
N ILE A 218 6.52 7.42 0.46
CA ILE A 218 6.01 6.91 1.73
C ILE A 218 4.58 6.37 1.61
N GLU A 219 3.93 6.59 0.48
CA GLU A 219 2.52 6.28 0.26
C GLU A 219 2.33 5.93 -1.22
N PHE A 220 1.57 4.89 -1.50
CA PHE A 220 1.32 4.44 -2.87
C PHE A 220 -0.01 3.70 -3.03
N TYR A 221 -0.56 3.75 -4.23
CA TYR A 221 -1.85 3.18 -4.60
C TYR A 221 -1.78 2.58 -6.01
N LEU A 222 -2.17 1.32 -6.14
CA LEU A 222 -2.32 0.64 -7.43
C LEU A 222 -3.46 1.28 -8.23
N ILE A 223 -3.20 1.56 -9.50
CA ILE A 223 -4.15 2.25 -10.38
C ILE A 223 -4.55 1.44 -11.63
N ASP A 224 -3.87 0.33 -11.91
CA ASP A 224 -4.27 -0.64 -12.95
C ASP A 224 -3.97 -2.08 -12.51
N SER A 225 -4.35 -3.06 -13.34
CA SER A 225 -4.06 -4.48 -13.08
C SER A 225 -2.63 -4.90 -13.42
N ILE A 226 -1.89 -4.09 -14.19
CA ILE A 226 -0.56 -4.44 -14.72
C ILE A 226 0.52 -4.21 -13.67
N GLY A 227 0.41 -3.13 -12.89
CA GLY A 227 1.40 -2.74 -11.89
C GLY A 227 1.75 -1.25 -11.92
N SER A 228 0.90 -0.40 -12.49
CA SER A 228 1.07 1.06 -12.37
C SER A 228 0.61 1.56 -11.01
N PHE A 229 1.33 2.53 -10.44
CA PHE A 229 1.04 3.09 -9.13
C PHE A 229 1.03 4.61 -9.15
N LEU A 230 0.09 5.19 -8.39
CA LEU A 230 0.15 6.56 -7.91
C LEU A 230 0.96 6.57 -6.60
N LEU A 231 1.97 7.43 -6.51
CA LEU A 231 2.96 7.48 -5.44
C LEU A 231 3.00 8.87 -4.83
N LEU A 232 3.31 8.95 -3.53
CA LEU A 232 3.42 10.20 -2.79
C LEU A 232 4.63 10.20 -1.87
N ASN A 233 5.32 11.33 -1.84
CA ASN A 233 6.29 11.63 -0.78
C ASN A 233 5.60 12.28 0.44
N ALA A 234 6.37 12.54 1.50
CA ALA A 234 5.84 13.11 2.75
C ALA A 234 5.11 14.45 2.59
N LYS A 235 5.53 15.27 1.61
CA LYS A 235 4.93 16.56 1.32
C LYS A 235 3.62 16.46 0.52
N GLY A 236 3.24 15.26 0.09
CA GLY A 236 2.08 15.03 -0.78
C GLY A 236 2.35 15.39 -2.23
N GLU A 237 3.61 15.40 -2.67
CA GLU A 237 3.95 15.55 -4.09
C GLU A 237 3.67 14.23 -4.80
N LEU A 238 2.90 14.30 -5.89
CA LEU A 238 2.47 13.12 -6.66
C LEU A 238 3.56 12.69 -7.65
N VAL A 239 3.74 11.38 -7.75
CA VAL A 239 4.55 10.72 -8.77
C VAL A 239 3.74 9.56 -9.34
N TRP A 240 3.65 9.46 -10.66
CA TRP A 240 3.01 8.34 -11.33
C TRP A 240 4.10 7.41 -11.85
N LEU A 241 4.04 6.14 -11.43
CA LEU A 241 4.83 5.07 -12.00
C LEU A 241 3.91 4.28 -12.92
N ILE A 242 4.04 4.52 -14.23
CA ILE A 242 3.23 3.84 -15.24
C ILE A 242 4.00 2.63 -15.74
N VAL A 243 3.36 1.47 -15.77
CA VAL A 243 3.95 0.20 -16.20
C VAL A 243 3.11 -0.40 -17.29
N LYS A 244 3.74 -0.77 -18.41
CA LYS A 244 3.07 -1.42 -19.54
C LYS A 244 3.85 -2.64 -20.01
N SER A 245 3.11 -3.66 -20.43
CA SER A 245 3.67 -4.79 -21.16
C SER A 245 3.69 -4.50 -22.66
N ASP A 246 4.41 -5.31 -23.43
CA ASP A 246 4.33 -5.31 -24.90
C ASP A 246 2.88 -5.41 -25.42
N ARG A 247 2.02 -6.18 -24.73
CA ARG A 247 0.61 -6.33 -25.09
C ARG A 247 -0.15 -5.02 -24.91
N GLU A 248 0.06 -4.33 -23.80
CA GLU A 248 -0.60 -3.05 -23.53
C GLU A 248 -0.18 -1.97 -24.53
N ILE A 249 1.11 -1.90 -24.86
CA ILE A 249 1.60 -0.95 -25.88
C ILE A 249 1.02 -1.29 -27.26
N GLN A 250 0.87 -2.58 -27.58
CA GLN A 250 0.25 -3.01 -28.83
C GLN A 250 -1.24 -2.65 -28.88
N ASN A 251 -1.96 -2.77 -27.76
CA ASN A 251 -3.35 -2.33 -27.66
C ASN A 251 -3.46 -0.81 -27.88
N ASP A 252 -2.63 -0.02 -27.22
CA ASP A 252 -2.60 1.45 -27.42
C ASP A 252 -2.35 1.81 -28.89
N TYR A 253 -1.41 1.12 -29.54
CA TYR A 253 -1.13 1.30 -30.96
C TYR A 253 -2.36 1.00 -31.83
N GLN A 254 -3.07 -0.09 -31.55
CA GLN A 254 -4.28 -0.45 -32.31
C GLN A 254 -5.40 0.56 -32.11
N ILE A 255 -5.58 1.06 -30.88
CA ILE A 255 -6.55 2.12 -30.58
C ILE A 255 -6.17 3.40 -31.34
N ALA A 256 -4.90 3.81 -31.31
CA ALA A 256 -4.41 4.98 -32.04
C ALA A 256 -4.66 4.87 -33.55
N VAL A 257 -4.42 3.69 -34.15
CA VAL A 257 -4.74 3.44 -35.57
C VAL A 257 -6.25 3.50 -35.82
N GLY A 258 -7.05 2.89 -34.95
CA GLY A 258 -8.52 2.84 -35.10
C GLY A 258 -9.21 4.20 -34.93
N GLN A 259 -8.58 5.14 -34.23
CA GLN A 259 -9.08 6.51 -34.05
C GLN A 259 -8.44 7.52 -35.01
N ASP A 260 -7.72 7.07 -36.04
CA ASP A 260 -7.03 7.94 -37.00
C ASP A 260 -6.08 8.96 -36.34
N ALA A 261 -5.38 8.54 -35.28
CA ALA A 261 -4.43 9.39 -34.58
C ALA A 261 -3.32 9.91 -35.51
N PRO A 262 -2.70 11.07 -35.20
CA PRO A 262 -1.56 11.58 -35.95
C PRO A 262 -0.49 10.51 -36.23
N LYS A 263 0.01 10.47 -37.47
CA LYS A 263 0.92 9.40 -37.95
C LYS A 263 2.18 9.25 -37.12
N ASP A 264 2.67 10.36 -36.57
CA ASP A 264 3.81 10.39 -35.65
C ASP A 264 3.50 9.74 -34.30
N ILE A 265 2.30 9.92 -33.73
CA ILE A 265 1.85 9.20 -32.53
C ILE A 265 1.84 7.69 -32.80
N ILE A 266 1.23 7.27 -33.90
CA ILE A 266 1.19 5.86 -34.33
C ILE A 266 2.63 5.31 -34.48
N GLN A 267 3.52 6.09 -35.09
CA GLN A 267 4.92 5.70 -35.27
C GLN A 267 5.68 5.60 -33.94
N ILE A 268 5.44 6.51 -33.00
CA ILE A 268 6.05 6.49 -31.66
C ILE A 268 5.64 5.22 -30.90
N LEU A 269 4.35 4.86 -30.93
CA LEU A 269 3.82 3.68 -30.25
C LEU A 269 4.32 2.38 -30.88
N SER A 270 4.30 2.27 -32.21
CA SER A 270 4.83 1.07 -32.91
C SER A 270 6.31 0.81 -32.63
N LYS A 271 7.11 1.87 -32.42
CA LYS A 271 8.53 1.76 -32.06
C LYS A 271 8.77 1.63 -30.55
N LYS A 272 7.71 1.64 -29.73
CA LYS A 272 7.77 1.57 -28.26
C LYS A 272 8.68 2.65 -27.65
N GLN A 273 8.75 3.83 -28.28
CA GLN A 273 9.61 4.92 -27.82
C GLN A 273 9.00 5.68 -26.65
N LYS A 274 7.66 5.75 -26.64
CA LYS A 274 6.87 6.34 -25.55
C LYS A 274 5.70 5.44 -25.22
N LEU A 275 5.23 5.55 -23.98
CA LEU A 275 4.02 4.93 -23.48
C LEU A 275 2.89 5.96 -23.58
N LEU A 276 1.77 5.58 -24.18
CA LEU A 276 0.53 6.33 -24.06
C LEU A 276 -0.10 5.98 -22.70
N PHE A 277 -0.50 6.97 -21.94
CA PHE A 277 -1.22 6.74 -20.69
C PHE A 277 -2.41 7.70 -20.58
N LEU A 278 -3.60 7.12 -20.61
CA LEU A 278 -4.88 7.80 -20.48
C LEU A 278 -5.52 7.25 -19.20
N PHE A 279 -5.62 8.08 -18.15
CA PHE A 279 -5.99 7.62 -16.81
C PHE A 279 -7.49 7.51 -16.64
N SER A 280 -8.23 8.53 -17.08
CA SER A 280 -9.67 8.64 -16.90
C SER A 280 -10.43 8.37 -18.20
N GLU A 281 -11.73 8.04 -18.10
CA GLU A 281 -12.60 7.97 -19.27
C GLU A 281 -12.62 9.28 -20.07
N ASP A 282 -12.47 10.42 -19.39
CA ASP A 282 -12.46 11.72 -20.05
C ASP A 282 -11.17 11.96 -20.85
N ASP A 283 -10.06 11.34 -20.44
CA ASP A 283 -8.83 11.31 -21.25
C ASP A 283 -9.05 10.51 -22.54
N TYR A 284 -9.74 9.37 -22.47
CA TYR A 284 -10.11 8.58 -23.67
C TYR A 284 -11.09 9.30 -24.60
N LYS A 285 -11.88 10.26 -24.09
CA LYS A 285 -12.78 11.10 -24.90
C LYS A 285 -12.05 12.24 -25.59
N GLN A 286 -10.80 12.54 -25.21
CA GLN A 286 -10.03 13.58 -25.88
C GLN A 286 -9.67 13.16 -27.31
N PRO A 287 -9.71 14.10 -28.26
CA PRO A 287 -9.34 13.79 -29.64
C PRO A 287 -7.88 13.33 -29.71
N PRO A 288 -7.52 12.35 -30.57
CA PRO A 288 -6.17 11.81 -30.67
C PRO A 288 -5.06 12.85 -30.93
N GLU A 289 -5.39 14.00 -31.50
CA GLU A 289 -4.47 15.12 -31.70
C GLU A 289 -3.97 15.72 -30.38
N GLU A 290 -4.72 15.57 -29.29
CA GLU A 290 -4.31 16.03 -27.95
C GLU A 290 -3.46 14.99 -27.22
N TRP A 291 -3.29 13.78 -27.76
CA TRP A 291 -2.59 12.69 -27.08
C TRP A 291 -1.08 12.93 -26.90
N TYR A 292 -0.49 13.95 -27.53
CA TYR A 292 0.91 14.30 -27.32
C TYR A 292 1.27 14.57 -25.85
N SER A 293 0.36 15.17 -25.06
CA SER A 293 0.58 15.41 -23.62
C SER A 293 0.52 14.15 -22.78
N TYR A 294 0.00 13.05 -23.33
CA TYR A 294 -0.19 11.75 -22.69
C TYR A 294 0.88 10.72 -23.10
N LEU A 295 1.86 11.13 -23.92
CA LEU A 295 2.96 10.30 -24.38
C LEU A 295 4.22 10.54 -23.52
N HIS A 296 4.59 9.53 -22.75
CA HIS A 296 5.70 9.61 -21.80
C HIS A 296 6.85 8.68 -22.19
N GLN A 297 8.10 9.08 -21.88
CA GLN A 297 9.28 8.31 -22.27
C GLN A 297 9.19 6.85 -21.79
N ALA A 298 9.34 5.90 -22.70
CA ALA A 298 9.39 4.49 -22.34
C ALA A 298 10.80 4.11 -21.90
N ASN A 299 10.91 3.42 -20.76
CA ASN A 299 12.13 2.83 -20.25
C ASN A 299 11.89 1.35 -19.99
N GLU A 300 12.80 0.47 -20.35
CA GLU A 300 12.65 -0.96 -20.06
C GLU A 300 13.07 -1.26 -18.61
N ILE A 301 12.30 -2.09 -17.90
CA ILE A 301 12.72 -2.61 -16.60
C ILE A 301 13.76 -3.70 -16.85
N LYS A 302 14.97 -3.47 -16.35
CA LYS A 302 16.10 -4.38 -16.54
C LYS A 302 15.72 -5.81 -16.11
N ASN A 303 16.06 -6.77 -16.97
CA ASN A 303 15.86 -8.21 -16.75
C ASN A 303 14.39 -8.68 -16.73
N ILE A 304 13.44 -7.85 -17.14
CA ILE A 304 12.03 -8.23 -17.37
C ILE A 304 11.70 -7.89 -18.82
N GLN A 305 11.79 -8.89 -19.69
CA GLN A 305 11.59 -8.68 -21.12
C GLN A 305 10.17 -8.18 -21.41
N GLY A 306 10.07 -7.12 -22.22
CA GLY A 306 8.78 -6.58 -22.66
C GLY A 306 8.01 -5.85 -21.55
N CYS A 307 8.68 -5.45 -20.47
CA CYS A 307 8.14 -4.63 -19.39
C CYS A 307 8.73 -3.22 -19.46
N TYR A 308 7.87 -2.23 -19.63
CA TYR A 308 8.27 -0.83 -19.78
C TYR A 308 7.66 0.00 -18.67
N TYR A 309 8.36 1.05 -18.27
CA TYR A 309 7.86 2.03 -17.33
C TYR A 309 8.12 3.46 -17.76
N SER A 310 7.30 4.37 -17.24
CA SER A 310 7.53 5.80 -17.26
C SER A 310 7.26 6.41 -15.90
N VAL A 311 7.95 7.52 -15.61
CA VAL A 311 7.78 8.27 -14.36
C VAL A 311 7.29 9.66 -14.70
N ILE A 312 6.15 10.03 -14.14
CA ILE A 312 5.48 11.28 -14.46
C ILE A 312 5.31 12.06 -13.16
N GLN A 313 5.79 13.31 -13.16
CA GLN A 313 5.84 14.14 -11.96
C GLN A 313 4.61 15.06 -11.89
N GLY A 314 4.01 15.15 -10.71
CA GLY A 314 2.98 16.13 -10.39
C GLY A 314 1.57 15.80 -10.89
N GLU A 315 0.69 16.78 -10.71
CA GLU A 315 -0.76 16.69 -10.98
C GLU A 315 -1.10 16.92 -12.45
N ASN A 316 -0.26 17.71 -13.13
CA ASN A 316 -0.48 18.19 -14.50
C ASN A 316 -0.30 17.11 -15.56
N ALA A 317 -0.09 15.86 -15.15
CA ALA A 317 -0.10 14.73 -16.05
C ALA A 317 -1.45 14.61 -16.78
N TYR A 318 -2.58 14.90 -16.10
CA TYR A 318 -3.93 14.70 -16.68
C TYR A 318 -4.87 15.87 -16.33
N LYS A 319 -5.40 16.54 -17.36
CA LYS A 319 -6.19 17.78 -17.26
C LYS A 319 -7.64 17.56 -16.80
N ILE A 320 -8.20 16.36 -17.02
CA ILE A 320 -9.61 16.03 -16.75
C ILE A 320 -9.63 14.69 -16.02
N GLY A 321 -10.37 14.57 -14.90
CA GLY A 321 -10.44 13.33 -14.11
C GLY A 321 -9.19 12.98 -13.28
N GLY A 322 -8.18 13.86 -13.25
CA GLY A 322 -6.95 13.67 -12.47
C GLY A 322 -7.14 13.79 -10.94
N ILE A 323 -6.06 13.53 -10.20
CA ILE A 323 -6.06 13.61 -8.73
C ILE A 323 -6.22 15.06 -8.25
N CYS A 324 -7.23 15.31 -7.42
CA CYS A 324 -7.47 16.62 -6.82
C CYS A 324 -6.54 16.88 -5.63
N LYS A 325 -5.28 17.31 -5.84
CA LYS A 325 -4.31 17.50 -4.74
C LYS A 325 -4.76 18.47 -3.66
N ASN A 326 -5.57 19.48 -4.00
CA ASN A 326 -6.15 20.39 -2.99
C ASN A 326 -6.99 19.66 -1.93
N LYS A 327 -7.44 18.44 -2.20
CA LYS A 327 -8.15 17.56 -1.25
C LYS A 327 -7.22 16.55 -0.57
N VAL A 328 -5.96 16.46 -0.98
CA VAL A 328 -4.98 15.51 -0.43
C VAL A 328 -4.36 16.12 0.82
N PHE A 329 -4.54 15.43 1.94
CA PHE A 329 -3.87 15.78 3.19
C PHE A 329 -2.55 15.01 3.28
N SER A 330 -1.42 15.74 3.27
CA SER A 330 -0.08 15.16 3.27
C SER A 330 0.35 14.65 4.64
N TYR A 331 1.31 13.73 4.65
CA TYR A 331 1.83 13.16 5.89
C TYR A 331 2.66 14.17 6.70
N SER A 332 3.42 15.06 6.04
CA SER A 332 4.11 16.16 6.72
C SER A 332 3.14 17.06 7.46
N ASN A 333 1.99 17.41 6.86
CA ASN A 333 0.96 18.20 7.55
C ASN A 333 0.35 17.42 8.73
N TYR A 334 0.18 16.11 8.59
CA TYR A 334 -0.32 15.25 9.67
C TYR A 334 0.64 15.22 10.87
N LEU A 335 1.95 15.12 10.62
CA LEU A 335 2.98 15.16 11.66
C LEU A 335 3.30 16.57 12.17
N ASN A 336 2.70 17.62 11.59
CA ASN A 336 3.03 19.03 11.84
C ASN A 336 4.51 19.39 11.57
N LEU A 337 5.07 18.86 10.47
CA LEU A 337 6.46 19.04 10.03
C LEU A 337 6.64 20.02 8.87
#